data_AF-A0A4P6XVQ2-F1
#
_entry.id   AF-A0A4P6XVQ2-F1
#
_cell.length_a   1.000
_cell.length_b   1.000
_cell.length_c   1.000
_cell.angle_alpha   90.00
_cell.angle_beta   90.00
_cell.angle_gamma   90.00
#
_symmetry.space_group_name_H-M   'P 1'
#
loop_
_entity.id
_entity.type
_entity.pdbx_description
1 polymer ?
#
loop_
_entity_poly.entity_id
_entity_poly.type
_entity_poly.pdbx_seq_one_letter_code
_entity_poly.pdbx_strand_id
1 'polypeptide(L)'
;MPAASGFILSTLLGLGARRMQIQIVGRPTTASWNSVQGYALSASAFVTGYLICDHFVERNRHLLKRRLLQLREQRAQVAAFHEFDLDAEHRLTAEKRTTRFFELFDKLGQAYK
;
A
#
# COMPACT_ATOMS: atom_id res chain seq x y z
N MET A 1 -5.37 11.44 11.78
CA MET A 1 -5.48 12.12 13.07
C MET A 1 -4.89 11.21 14.13
N PRO A 2 -4.00 11.74 14.97
CA PRO A 2 -3.39 10.97 16.05
C PRO A 2 -4.48 10.49 17.01
N ALA A 3 -4.43 9.20 17.35
CA ALA A 3 -5.42 8.55 18.18
C ALA A 3 -5.19 8.90 19.65
N ALA A 4 -6.28 9.17 20.40
CA ALA A 4 -6.22 9.41 21.84
C ALA A 4 -5.56 8.23 22.59
N SER A 5 -5.80 7.00 22.14
CA SER A 5 -5.13 5.80 22.66
C SER A 5 -3.62 5.81 22.43
N GLY A 6 -3.14 6.35 21.30
CA GLY A 6 -1.72 6.49 20.99
C GLY A 6 -1.01 7.46 21.95
N PHE A 7 -1.66 8.57 22.31
CA PHE A 7 -1.14 9.50 23.32
C PHE A 7 -1.10 8.90 24.72
N ILE A 8 -2.15 8.20 25.13
CA ILE A 8 -2.20 7.56 26.46
C ILE A 8 -1.13 6.46 26.56
N LEU A 9 -0.99 5.64 25.52
CA LEU A 9 -0.03 4.54 25.54
C LEU A 9 1.41 5.06 25.48
N SER A 10 1.70 6.09 24.66
CA SER A 10 3.03 6.71 24.60
C SER A 10 3.43 7.41 25.90
N THR A 11 2.50 8.10 26.56
CA THR A 11 2.77 8.70 27.89
C THR A 11 3.03 7.63 28.95
N LEU A 12 2.23 6.57 29.01
CA LEU A 12 2.45 5.44 29.93
C LEU A 12 3.80 4.74 29.67
N LEU A 13 4.16 4.54 28.40
CA LEU A 13 5.47 4.00 28.02
C LEU A 13 6.61 4.90 28.47
N GLY A 14 6.52 6.22 28.29
CA GLY A 14 7.54 7.16 28.75
C GLY A 14 7.70 7.14 30.27
N LEU A 15 6.60 7.14 31.01
CA LEU A 15 6.64 7.02 32.47
C LEU A 15 7.25 5.67 32.91
N GLY A 16 6.84 4.57 32.27
CA GLY A 16 7.36 3.24 32.53
C GLY A 16 8.84 3.11 32.22
N ALA A 17 9.28 3.63 31.08
CA ALA A 17 10.69 3.63 30.65
C ALA A 17 11.56 4.41 31.64
N ARG A 18 11.10 5.57 32.12
CA ARG A 18 11.82 6.32 33.15
C ARG A 18 11.91 5.55 34.47
N ARG A 19 10.83 4.91 34.90
CA ARG A 19 10.82 4.06 36.11
C ARG A 19 11.83 2.91 35.99
N MET A 20 11.84 2.23 34.85
CA MET A 20 12.79 1.15 34.56
C MET A 20 14.24 1.67 34.54
N GLN A 21 14.50 2.82 33.91
CA GLN A 21 15.82 3.44 33.91
C GLN A 21 16.33 3.72 35.34
N ILE A 22 15.47 4.27 36.21
CA ILE A 22 15.83 4.55 37.61
C ILE A 22 16.17 3.26 38.35
N GLN A 23 15.39 2.19 38.14
CA GLN A 23 15.64 0.88 38.75
C GLN A 23 16.98 0.29 38.28
N ILE A 24 17.31 0.39 36.99
CA ILE A 24 18.58 -0.10 36.44
C ILE A 24 19.76 0.67 37.02
N VAL A 25 19.65 1.99 37.15
CA VAL A 25 20.70 2.85 37.70
C VAL A 25 20.84 2.71 39.22
N GLY A 26 19.86 2.11 39.90
CA GLY A 26 19.88 1.89 41.36
C GLY A 26 19.76 3.19 42.17
N ARG A 27 19.27 4.29 41.57
CA ARG A 27 19.12 5.57 42.29
C ARG A 27 17.84 5.60 43.12
N PRO A 28 17.88 6.08 44.37
CA PRO A 28 16.68 6.23 45.18
C PRO A 28 15.74 7.26 44.53
N THR A 29 14.46 6.90 44.45
CA THR A 29 13.40 7.77 43.91
C THR A 29 13.05 8.80 44.97
N THR A 30 13.81 9.89 45.04
CA THR A 30 13.47 11.01 45.92
C THR A 30 12.39 11.86 45.25
N ALA A 31 11.34 12.18 46.00
CA ALA A 31 10.33 13.15 45.58
C ALA A 31 11.01 14.52 45.52
N SER A 32 11.42 14.93 44.33
CA SER A 32 12.13 16.17 44.07
C SER A 32 11.71 16.72 42.71
N TRP A 33 11.84 18.02 42.51
CA TRP A 33 11.55 18.64 41.21
C TRP A 33 12.38 18.02 40.07
N ASN A 34 13.60 17.56 40.37
CA ASN A 34 14.46 16.86 39.41
C ASN A 34 13.88 15.50 38.97
N SER A 35 13.20 14.78 39.85
CA SER A 35 12.58 13.50 39.46
C SER A 35 11.38 13.74 38.55
N VAL A 36 10.54 14.74 38.85
CA VAL A 36 9.39 15.13 38.01
C VAL A 36 9.85 15.57 36.61
N GLN A 37 10.89 16.40 36.52
CA GLN A 37 11.46 16.83 35.23
C GLN A 37 11.90 15.63 34.38
N GLY A 38 12.54 14.62 34.98
CA GLY A 38 12.95 13.41 34.28
C GLY A 38 11.77 12.60 33.71
N TYR A 39 10.66 12.50 34.45
CA TYR A 39 9.44 11.86 33.96
C TYR A 39 8.77 12.68 32.86
N ALA A 40 8.70 14.00 33.00
CA ALA A 40 8.12 14.89 31.99
C ALA A 40 8.90 14.82 30.67
N LEU A 41 10.24 14.86 30.72
CA LEU A 41 11.11 14.74 29.55
C LEU A 41 10.98 13.37 28.86
N SER A 42 10.86 12.30 29.66
CA SER A 42 10.68 10.97 29.08
C SER A 42 9.30 10.82 28.42
N ALA A 43 8.23 11.26 29.09
CA ALA A 43 6.89 11.25 28.52
C ALA A 43 6.81 12.08 27.24
N SER A 44 7.39 13.29 27.22
CA SER A 44 7.38 14.14 26.02
C SER A 44 8.17 13.54 24.86
N ALA A 45 9.31 12.87 25.13
CA ALA A 45 10.09 12.18 24.11
C ALA A 45 9.29 11.05 23.45
N PHE A 46 8.60 10.23 24.23
CA PHE A 46 7.76 9.15 23.70
C PHE A 46 6.54 9.66 22.94
N VAL A 47 5.88 10.71 23.44
CA VAL A 47 4.75 11.36 22.74
C VAL A 47 5.20 11.95 21.41
N THR A 48 6.35 12.63 21.38
CA THR A 48 6.91 13.20 20.14
C THR A 48 7.29 12.09 19.15
N GLY A 49 7.90 11.01 19.65
CA GLY A 49 8.19 9.84 18.82
C GLY A 49 6.92 9.21 18.23
N TYR A 50 5.86 9.10 19.03
CA TYR A 50 4.55 8.66 18.55
C TYR A 50 4.02 9.55 17.41
N LEU A 51 4.05 10.88 17.58
CA LEU A 51 3.58 11.82 16.55
C LEU A 51 4.34 11.68 15.23
N ILE A 52 5.67 11.49 15.29
CA ILE A 52 6.49 11.28 14.11
C ILE A 52 6.10 9.98 13.42
N CYS A 53 6.00 8.88 14.17
CA CYS A 53 5.60 7.58 13.63
C CYS A 53 4.20 7.62 13.02
N ASP A 54 3.24 8.27 13.68
CA ASP A 54 1.87 8.44 13.22
C ASP A 54 1.83 9.15 11.86
N HIS A 55 2.59 10.24 11.70
CA HIS A 55 2.72 10.95 10.42
C HIS A 55 3.18 10.03 9.27
N PHE A 56 4.20 9.21 9.50
CA PHE A 56 4.69 8.28 8.48
C PHE A 56 3.70 7.15 8.19
N VAL A 57 3.03 6.62 9.21
CA VAL A 57 2.00 5.58 9.05
C VAL A 57 0.83 6.10 8.23
N GLU A 58 0.36 7.32 8.50
CA GLU A 58 -0.72 7.95 7.74
C GLU A 58 -0.33 8.17 6.28
N ARG A 59 0.86 8.73 6.05
CA ARG A 59 1.39 8.92 4.69
C ARG A 59 1.43 7.61 3.91
N ASN A 60 1.94 6.55 4.53
CA ASN A 60 2.00 5.23 3.91
C ASN A 60 0.60 4.65 3.64
N ARG A 61 -0.34 4.84 4.56
CA ARG A 61 -1.74 4.41 4.39
C ARG A 61 -2.40 5.14 3.23
N HIS A 62 -2.14 6.42 3.05
CA HIS A 62 -2.63 7.19 1.89
C HIS A 62 -2.05 6.67 0.57
N LEU A 63 -0.75 6.40 0.51
CA LEU A 63 -0.10 5.84 -0.68
C LEU A 63 -0.67 4.45 -1.02
N LEU A 64 -0.85 3.60 -0.01
CA LEU A 64 -1.36 2.25 -0.18
C LEU A 64 -2.81 2.26 -0.66
N LYS A 65 -3.66 3.14 -0.11
CA LYS A 65 -5.03 3.35 -0.59
C LYS A 65 -5.07 3.79 -2.05
N ARG A 66 -4.19 4.72 -2.47
CA ARG A 66 -4.11 5.17 -3.88
C ARG A 66 -3.76 4.02 -4.82
N ARG A 67 -2.74 3.21 -4.46
CA ARG A 67 -2.36 2.03 -5.26
C ARG A 67 -3.49 1.00 -5.33
N LEU A 68 -4.20 0.77 -4.24
CA LEU A 68 -5.35 -0.14 -4.23
C LEU A 68 -6.50 0.36 -5.12
N LEU A 69 -6.75 1.66 -5.17
CA LEU A 69 -7.75 2.22 -6.09
C LEU A 69 -7.33 2.01 -7.55
N GLN A 70 -6.08 2.32 -7.90
CA GLN A 70 -5.55 2.07 -9.24
C GLN A 70 -5.65 0.60 -9.66
N LEU A 71 -5.31 -0.33 -8.76
CA LEU A 71 -5.44 -1.77 -9.04
C LEU A 71 -6.90 -2.20 -9.24
N ARG A 72 -7.84 -1.57 -8.54
CA ARG A 72 -9.28 -1.83 -8.74
C ARG A 72 -9.76 -1.31 -10.09
N GLU A 73 -9.34 -0.10 -10.48
CA GLU A 73 -9.64 0.47 -11.80
C GLU A 73 -9.05 -0.39 -12.92
N GLN A 74 -7.80 -0.83 -12.79
CA GLN A 74 -7.17 -1.73 -13.76
C GLN A 74 -7.91 -3.06 -13.88
N ARG A 75 -8.33 -3.67 -12.76
CA ARG A 75 -9.15 -4.89 -12.79
C ARG A 75 -10.50 -4.68 -13.47
N ALA A 76 -11.16 -3.55 -13.23
CA ALA A 76 -12.42 -3.22 -13.89
C ALA A 76 -12.23 -3.04 -15.40
N GLN A 77 -11.15 -2.38 -15.83
CA GLN A 77 -10.81 -2.24 -17.25
C GLN A 77 -10.50 -3.59 -17.90
N VAL A 78 -9.69 -4.44 -17.25
CA VAL A 78 -9.39 -5.79 -17.75
C VAL A 78 -10.66 -6.63 -17.87
N ALA A 79 -11.57 -6.56 -16.89
CA ALA A 79 -12.85 -7.24 -16.98
C ALA A 79 -13.68 -6.75 -18.17
N ALA A 80 -13.74 -5.43 -18.40
CA ALA A 80 -14.43 -4.86 -19.56
C ALA A 80 -13.79 -5.30 -20.89
N PHE A 81 -12.44 -5.30 -21.00
CA PHE A 81 -11.75 -5.81 -22.19
C PHE A 81 -11.99 -7.31 -22.43
N HIS A 82 -12.06 -8.11 -21.37
CA HIS A 82 -12.35 -9.54 -21.49
C HIS A 82 -13.78 -9.82 -21.97
N GLU A 83 -14.75 -8.96 -21.66
CA GLU A 83 -16.10 -9.03 -22.25
C GLU A 83 -16.08 -8.69 -23.75
N PHE A 84 -15.29 -7.69 -24.17
CA PHE A 84 -15.15 -7.37 -25.59
C PHE A 84 -14.46 -8.47 -26.41
N ASP A 85 -13.47 -9.19 -25.86
CA ASP A 85 -12.77 -10.27 -26.58
C ASP A 85 -13.65 -11.52 -26.79
N LEU A 86 -14.69 -11.72 -25.97
CA LEU A 86 -15.69 -12.79 -26.17
C LEU A 86 -16.70 -12.45 -27.29
N ASP A 87 -17.06 -11.16 -27.44
CA ASP A 87 -17.95 -10.71 -28.52
C ASP A 87 -17.20 -10.39 -29.83
N ALA A 88 -15.88 -10.20 -29.78
CA ALA A 88 -15.03 -9.88 -30.92
C ALA A 88 -14.31 -11.10 -31.55
N GLU A 89 -14.83 -12.32 -31.34
CA GLU A 89 -14.46 -13.51 -32.11
C GLU A 89 -14.81 -13.34 -33.60
N HIS A 90 -13.95 -12.63 -34.33
CA HIS A 90 -13.29 -13.01 -35.58
C HIS A 90 -14.08 -13.69 -36.72
N ARG A 91 -15.42 -13.69 -36.75
CA ARG A 91 -16.19 -14.30 -37.85
C ARG A 91 -16.18 -13.48 -39.14
N LEU A 92 -15.89 -12.18 -39.10
CA LEU A 92 -15.98 -11.33 -40.29
C LEU A 92 -14.69 -11.18 -41.09
N THR A 93 -13.52 -11.36 -40.48
CA THR A 93 -12.22 -11.10 -41.13
C THR A 93 -11.40 -12.36 -41.42
N ALA A 94 -11.64 -13.48 -40.74
CA ALA A 94 -10.90 -14.73 -40.97
C ALA A 94 -11.34 -15.44 -42.26
N GLU A 95 -12.64 -15.47 -42.58
CA GLU A 95 -13.17 -16.23 -43.73
C GLU A 95 -12.79 -15.65 -45.10
N LYS A 96 -12.60 -14.31 -45.18
CA LYS A 96 -12.26 -13.62 -46.44
C LYS A 96 -10.77 -13.58 -46.77
N ARG A 97 -9.89 -13.87 -45.80
CA ARG A 97 -8.43 -13.69 -45.98
C ARG A 97 -7.72 -14.96 -46.46
N THR A 98 -8.25 -16.13 -46.12
CA THR A 98 -7.69 -17.43 -46.54
C THR A 98 -8.15 -17.81 -47.96
N THR A 99 -9.41 -17.61 -48.30
CA THR A 99 -10.02 -18.04 -49.58
C THR A 99 -9.37 -17.38 -50.81
N ARG A 100 -9.18 -16.06 -50.82
CA ARG A 100 -8.63 -15.36 -52.01
C ARG A 100 -7.17 -15.68 -52.31
N PHE A 101 -6.36 -15.96 -51.29
CA PHE A 101 -4.94 -16.29 -51.48
C PHE A 101 -4.77 -17.68 -52.07
N PHE A 102 -5.54 -18.66 -51.61
CA PHE A 102 -5.51 -20.02 -52.16
C PHE A 102 -6.18 -20.12 -53.54
N GLU A 103 -7.24 -19.37 -53.82
CA GLU A 103 -7.87 -19.32 -55.16
C GLU A 103 -6.93 -18.76 -56.24
N LEU A 104 -6.08 -17.78 -55.92
CA LEU A 104 -5.08 -17.25 -56.85
C LEU A 104 -3.95 -18.26 -57.10
N PHE A 105 -3.54 -19.01 -56.08
CA PHE A 105 -2.53 -20.04 -56.20
C PHE A 105 -2.99 -21.20 -57.09
N ASP A 106 -4.24 -21.64 -56.92
CA ASP A 106 -4.84 -22.69 -57.76
C ASP A 106 -5.00 -22.25 -59.23
N LYS A 107 -5.40 -20.99 -59.47
CA LYS A 107 -5.48 -20.45 -60.85
C LYS A 107 -4.12 -20.37 -61.54
N LEU A 108 -3.06 -20.00 -60.81
CA LEU A 108 -1.71 -19.95 -61.36
C LEU A 108 -1.11 -21.34 -61.57
N GLY A 109 -1.45 -22.32 -60.73
CA GLY A 109 -1.02 -23.71 -60.86
C GLY A 109 -1.68 -24.48 -62.03
N GLN A 110 -2.89 -24.10 -62.44
CA GLN A 110 -3.57 -24.71 -63.58
C GLN A 110 -2.93 -24.41 -64.95
N ALA A 111 -2.16 -23.33 -65.08
CA ALA A 111 -1.48 -23.00 -66.33
C ALA A 111 -0.26 -23.91 -66.63
N TYR A 112 0.13 -24.78 -65.68
CA TYR A 112 1.28 -25.67 -65.79
C TYR A 112 0.92 -27.17 -65.81
N LYS A 113 -0.36 -27.49 -66.10
CA LYS A 113 -0.83 -28.86 -66.36
C LYS A 113 -1.34 -29.03 -67.78
#